data_AF-A0A380TZ44-F1
#
_entry.id   AF-A0A380TZ44-F1
#
_cell.length_a   1.000
_cell.length_b   1.000
_cell.length_c   1.000
_cell.angle_alpha   90.00
_cell.angle_beta   90.00
_cell.angle_gamma   90.00
#
_symmetry.space_group_name_H-M   'P 1'
#
loop_
_entity.id
_entity.type
_entity.pdbx_description
1 polymer ?
#
loop_
_entity_poly.entity_id
_entity_poly.type
_entity_poly.pdbx_seq_one_letter_code
_entity_poly.pdbx_strand_id
1 'polypeptide(L)'
;MLIQKIYITKSPFLSSPLQFLSIITRHSFYMEHAMLARVKSYNNQLYSILIGLFFILALPLKISYSLIPILLAVSGIALLVPHIKSRTFNLDKADKWLIASFVFYFTLCVISFMTHKGKFSELDLPSRAVLTLPILAVLYKKHIQQVWILYAILAGGIVAGVVSIIQVFGFDLDKPFPKTMHIQAGDMAMSLAMFSFCALFYFHAQKQRLLTVTCLIAGLLAMIASFLTTARGAWIGVPAVLAVIFLLNRKNLSKWVVTSVLLITLSGGFFAKETIYQRYLEAKSDISAYVDRSNTSTSVGARFDMWKSSLLGIQEKPLFGWGLEGVKEMRKQHFEQGKISQYASGFAHAHNQYLHDTATRGVLGLIALLAILFVPLSSFWRNIRQAAPNSLAHLWGVLGITHILLMMSYFLTQAFLSHNSGVMFYFTVTLIFLGLQKTAQNQPLVGTQ
;
A
#
# COMPACT_ATOMS: atom_id res chain seq x y z
N MET A 1 -32.79 -34.11 14.48
CA MET A 1 -34.10 -33.70 15.03
C MET A 1 -34.11 -32.18 15.05
N LEU A 2 -34.71 -31.46 14.10
CA LEU A 2 -36.15 -31.45 13.80
C LEU A 2 -36.40 -31.36 12.29
N ILE A 3 -37.33 -32.20 11.87
CA ILE A 3 -37.94 -32.31 10.55
C ILE A 3 -38.69 -30.99 10.22
N GLN A 4 -38.43 -30.41 9.06
CA GLN A 4 -39.30 -29.38 8.49
C GLN A 4 -40.66 -30.01 8.21
N LYS A 5 -41.69 -29.58 8.96
CA LYS A 5 -43.10 -29.86 8.69
C LYS A 5 -43.42 -29.43 7.26
N ILE A 6 -43.47 -30.40 6.35
CA ILE A 6 -44.25 -30.28 5.13
C ILE A 6 -45.71 -30.29 5.58
N TYR A 7 -46.37 -29.14 5.51
CA TYR A 7 -47.83 -29.08 5.58
C TYR A 7 -48.38 -29.85 4.38
N ILE A 8 -48.77 -31.10 4.59
CA ILE A 8 -49.60 -31.85 3.65
C ILE A 8 -51.02 -31.32 3.82
N THR A 9 -51.34 -30.25 3.09
CA THR A 9 -52.73 -29.97 2.75
C THR A 9 -53.18 -31.02 1.74
N LYS A 10 -54.23 -31.76 2.09
CA LYS A 10 -54.90 -32.75 1.23
C LYS A 10 -55.18 -32.13 -0.14
N SER A 11 -54.52 -32.63 -1.19
CA SER A 11 -54.89 -32.43 -2.59
C SER A 11 -55.01 -33.81 -3.25
N PRO A 12 -56.07 -34.09 -4.03
CA PRO A 12 -56.30 -35.40 -4.61
C PRO A 12 -55.43 -35.61 -5.88
N PHE A 13 -54.97 -36.85 -6.08
CA PHE A 13 -54.45 -37.42 -7.33
C PHE A 13 -53.24 -36.74 -8.02
N LEU A 14 -52.04 -37.27 -7.79
CA LEU A 14 -50.94 -37.23 -8.78
C LEU A 14 -51.28 -38.19 -9.92
N SER A 15 -51.69 -37.67 -11.08
CA SER A 15 -52.32 -38.45 -12.15
C SER A 15 -51.42 -38.84 -13.33
N SER A 16 -50.10 -38.68 -13.26
CA SER A 16 -49.20 -39.33 -14.23
C SER A 16 -47.73 -39.42 -13.78
N PRO A 17 -46.96 -40.43 -14.24
CA PRO A 17 -45.50 -40.51 -14.06
C PRO A 17 -44.74 -39.26 -14.54
N LEU A 18 -45.29 -38.57 -15.55
CA LEU A 18 -44.75 -37.33 -16.12
C LEU A 18 -44.77 -36.15 -15.13
N GLN A 19 -45.80 -36.04 -14.29
CA GLN A 19 -45.86 -34.99 -13.26
C GLN A 19 -44.78 -35.18 -12.19
N PHE A 20 -44.53 -36.43 -11.79
CA PHE A 20 -43.48 -36.76 -10.81
C PHE A 20 -42.08 -36.48 -11.37
N LEU A 21 -41.82 -36.83 -12.63
CA LEU A 21 -40.58 -36.50 -13.33
C LEU A 21 -40.36 -34.98 -13.45
N SER A 22 -41.43 -34.21 -13.69
CA SER A 22 -41.39 -32.74 -13.77
C SER A 22 -41.04 -32.06 -12.43
N ILE A 23 -41.48 -32.65 -11.32
CA ILE A 23 -41.18 -32.15 -9.97
C ILE A 23 -39.73 -32.46 -9.60
N ILE A 24 -39.24 -33.67 -9.90
CA ILE A 24 -37.83 -34.05 -9.66
C ILE A 24 -36.88 -33.20 -10.51
N THR A 25 -37.19 -32.99 -11.79
CA THR A 25 -36.37 -32.14 -12.67
C THR A 25 -36.40 -30.67 -12.25
N ARG A 26 -37.55 -30.12 -11.85
CA ARG A 26 -37.60 -28.77 -11.25
C ARG A 26 -36.81 -28.70 -9.96
N HIS A 27 -36.94 -29.67 -9.05
CA HIS A 27 -36.23 -29.65 -7.77
C HIS A 27 -34.71 -29.79 -7.97
N SER A 28 -34.27 -30.65 -8.89
CA SER A 28 -32.87 -30.78 -9.30
C SER A 28 -32.33 -29.49 -9.92
N PHE A 29 -33.10 -28.84 -10.80
CA PHE A 29 -32.76 -27.55 -11.39
C PHE A 29 -32.64 -26.43 -10.33
N TYR A 30 -33.58 -26.35 -9.38
CA TYR A 30 -33.52 -25.38 -8.28
C TYR A 30 -32.33 -25.63 -7.34
N MET A 31 -32.02 -26.90 -7.04
CA MET A 31 -30.87 -27.26 -6.21
C MET A 31 -29.55 -26.95 -6.92
N GLU A 32 -29.46 -27.17 -8.23
CA GLU A 32 -28.30 -26.81 -9.05
C GLU A 32 -28.12 -25.28 -9.12
N HIS A 33 -29.21 -24.53 -9.32
CA HIS A 33 -29.18 -23.06 -9.31
C HIS A 33 -28.82 -22.50 -7.93
N ALA A 34 -29.35 -23.07 -6.84
CA ALA A 34 -29.02 -22.68 -5.48
C ALA A 34 -27.57 -23.03 -5.12
N MET A 35 -27.06 -24.18 -5.59
CA MET A 35 -25.66 -24.59 -5.42
C MET A 35 -24.73 -23.66 -6.22
N LEU A 36 -25.05 -23.35 -7.48
CA LEU A 36 -24.30 -22.40 -8.31
C LEU A 36 -24.31 -20.98 -7.72
N ALA A 37 -25.45 -20.53 -7.17
CA ALA A 37 -25.55 -19.26 -6.47
C ALA A 37 -24.70 -19.25 -5.18
N ARG A 38 -24.68 -20.35 -4.41
CA ARG A 38 -23.79 -20.51 -3.26
C ARG A 38 -22.32 -20.48 -3.65
N VAL A 39 -21.91 -21.24 -4.66
CA VAL A 39 -20.53 -21.27 -5.17
C VAL A 39 -20.09 -19.88 -5.67
N LYS A 40 -20.99 -19.16 -6.35
CA LYS A 40 -20.75 -17.78 -6.81
C LYS A 40 -20.61 -16.80 -5.63
N SER A 41 -21.37 -16.99 -4.55
CA SER A 41 -21.25 -16.22 -3.31
C SER A 41 -19.94 -16.50 -2.56
N TYR A 42 -19.55 -17.77 -2.40
CA TYR A 42 -18.28 -18.17 -1.78
C TYR A 42 -17.06 -17.66 -2.56
N ASN A 43 -17.09 -17.72 -3.90
CA ASN A 43 -16.00 -17.23 -4.75
C ASN A 43 -15.80 -15.70 -4.64
N ASN A 44 -16.85 -14.93 -4.35
CA ASN A 44 -16.73 -13.49 -4.14
C ASN A 44 -16.12 -13.15 -2.76
N GLN A 45 -16.44 -13.95 -1.74
CA GLN A 45 -15.87 -13.80 -0.40
C GLN A 45 -14.38 -14.13 -0.35
N LEU A 46 -13.91 -15.10 -1.15
CA LEU A 46 -12.50 -15.47 -1.21
C LEU A 46 -11.57 -14.29 -1.50
N TYR A 47 -11.90 -13.46 -2.50
CA TYR A 47 -11.06 -12.31 -2.86
C TYR A 47 -11.05 -11.23 -1.77
N SER A 48 -12.18 -11.03 -1.08
CA SER A 48 -12.23 -10.15 0.09
C SER A 48 -11.35 -10.67 1.23
N ILE A 49 -11.35 -11.98 1.47
CA ILE A 49 -10.50 -12.61 2.48
C ILE A 49 -9.02 -12.48 2.09
N LEU A 50 -8.65 -12.75 0.83
CA LEU A 50 -7.27 -12.60 0.36
C LEU A 50 -6.78 -11.16 0.52
N ILE A 51 -7.55 -10.17 0.07
CA ILE A 51 -7.20 -8.76 0.25
C ILE A 51 -7.11 -8.40 1.74
N GLY A 52 -8.01 -8.91 2.58
CA GLY A 52 -7.95 -8.70 4.02
C GLY A 52 -6.68 -9.29 4.66
N LEU A 53 -6.34 -10.53 4.31
CA LEU A 53 -5.12 -11.21 4.77
C LEU A 53 -3.86 -10.47 4.34
N PHE A 54 -3.86 -9.80 3.19
CA PHE A 54 -2.73 -8.94 2.78
C PHE A 54 -2.46 -7.87 3.84
N PHE A 55 -3.48 -7.11 4.27
CA PHE A 55 -3.29 -6.06 5.29
C PHE A 55 -2.96 -6.63 6.67
N ILE A 56 -3.54 -7.77 7.06
CA ILE A 56 -3.31 -8.38 8.37
C ILE A 56 -1.89 -8.96 8.48
N LEU A 57 -1.41 -9.62 7.43
CA LEU A 57 -0.18 -10.42 7.47
C LEU A 57 1.05 -9.72 6.89
N ALA A 58 0.89 -8.55 6.25
CA ALA A 58 1.95 -7.85 5.54
C ALA A 58 3.25 -7.67 6.35
N LEU A 59 3.15 -7.44 7.66
CA LEU A 59 4.32 -7.28 8.53
C LEU A 59 4.70 -8.55 9.30
N PRO A 60 3.77 -9.26 9.98
CA PRO A 60 4.14 -10.45 10.75
C PRO A 60 4.68 -11.60 9.91
N LEU A 61 4.22 -11.73 8.66
CA LEU A 61 4.57 -12.83 7.77
C LEU A 61 5.15 -12.30 6.46
N LYS A 62 6.49 -12.26 6.36
CA LYS A 62 7.24 -11.75 5.19
C LYS A 62 6.72 -12.28 3.83
N ILE A 63 6.32 -13.55 3.75
CA ILE A 63 5.88 -14.12 2.47
C ILE A 63 4.53 -13.55 2.00
N SER A 64 3.70 -13.04 2.91
CA SER A 64 2.33 -12.61 2.61
C SER A 64 2.25 -11.44 1.63
N TYR A 65 3.13 -10.44 1.78
CA TYR A 65 3.15 -9.27 0.92
C TYR A 65 3.55 -9.60 -0.53
N SER A 66 4.14 -10.78 -0.78
CA SER A 66 4.43 -11.27 -2.14
C SER A 66 3.39 -12.30 -2.62
N LEU A 67 3.10 -13.30 -1.80
CA LEU A 67 2.24 -14.43 -2.17
C LEU A 67 0.80 -13.99 -2.46
N ILE A 68 0.22 -13.13 -1.62
CA ILE A 68 -1.18 -12.76 -1.77
C ILE A 68 -1.41 -11.93 -3.04
N PRO A 69 -0.60 -10.89 -3.34
CA PRO A 69 -0.74 -10.19 -4.61
C PRO A 69 -0.49 -11.08 -5.83
N ILE A 70 0.41 -12.07 -5.76
CA ILE A 70 0.61 -13.06 -6.83
C ILE A 70 -0.68 -13.89 -7.04
N LEU A 71 -1.29 -14.40 -5.97
CA LEU A 71 -2.55 -15.15 -6.08
C LEU A 71 -3.69 -14.30 -6.67
N LEU A 72 -3.77 -13.03 -6.27
CA LEU A 72 -4.73 -12.07 -6.83
C LEU A 72 -4.44 -11.77 -8.31
N ALA A 73 -3.17 -11.61 -8.68
CA ALA A 73 -2.77 -11.35 -10.07
C ALA A 73 -3.04 -12.56 -10.98
N VAL A 74 -2.67 -13.78 -10.56
CA VAL A 74 -2.96 -15.02 -11.30
C VAL A 74 -4.47 -15.20 -11.49
N SER A 75 -5.25 -14.96 -10.42
CA SER A 75 -6.72 -14.96 -10.52
C SER A 75 -7.24 -13.90 -11.49
N GLY A 76 -6.64 -12.71 -11.46
CA GLY A 76 -6.96 -11.62 -12.37
C GLY A 76 -6.71 -11.97 -13.84
N ILE A 77 -5.57 -12.61 -14.14
CA ILE A 77 -5.24 -13.11 -15.48
C ILE A 77 -6.30 -14.13 -15.93
N ALA A 78 -6.63 -15.10 -15.08
CA ALA A 78 -7.66 -16.10 -15.40
C ALA A 78 -9.02 -15.47 -15.72
N LEU A 79 -9.39 -14.38 -15.03
CA LEU A 79 -10.63 -13.62 -15.31
C LEU A 79 -10.55 -12.78 -16.60
N LEU A 80 -9.37 -12.33 -17.00
CA LEU A 80 -9.16 -11.56 -18.22
C LEU A 80 -9.24 -12.42 -19.50
N VAL A 81 -8.77 -13.68 -19.47
CA VAL A 81 -8.67 -14.55 -20.67
C VAL A 81 -9.99 -14.63 -21.46
N PRO A 82 -11.17 -14.89 -20.87
CA PRO A 82 -12.43 -14.94 -21.63
C PRO A 82 -12.86 -13.57 -22.18
N HIS A 83 -12.51 -12.49 -21.50
CA HIS A 83 -12.94 -11.12 -21.84
C HIS A 83 -12.05 -10.47 -22.91
N ILE A 84 -10.76 -10.83 -22.95
CA ILE A 84 -9.86 -10.45 -24.04
C ILE A 84 -10.34 -11.08 -25.35
N LYS A 85 -10.72 -12.37 -25.31
CA LYS A 85 -11.25 -13.08 -26.49
C LYS A 85 -12.57 -12.48 -26.99
N SER A 86 -13.43 -12.00 -26.10
CA SER A 86 -14.74 -11.42 -26.44
C SER A 86 -14.76 -9.89 -26.57
N ARG A 87 -13.63 -9.20 -26.34
CA ARG A 87 -13.51 -7.72 -26.33
C ARG A 87 -14.50 -7.01 -25.38
N THR A 88 -14.85 -7.65 -24.27
CA THR A 88 -15.86 -7.15 -23.30
C THR A 88 -15.24 -6.49 -22.06
N PHE A 89 -13.92 -6.38 -21.98
CA PHE A 89 -13.24 -5.70 -20.88
C PHE A 89 -13.01 -4.22 -21.21
N ASN A 90 -13.91 -3.37 -20.73
CA ASN A 90 -13.83 -1.93 -20.93
C ASN A 90 -13.09 -1.26 -19.78
N LEU A 91 -11.98 -0.60 -20.10
CA LEU A 91 -11.21 0.25 -19.20
C LEU A 91 -11.50 1.71 -19.50
N ASP A 92 -11.70 2.51 -18.45
CA ASP A 92 -11.90 3.95 -18.64
C ASP A 92 -10.57 4.67 -18.91
N LYS A 93 -10.63 5.98 -19.17
CA LYS A 93 -9.44 6.77 -19.47
C LYS A 93 -8.45 6.79 -18.30
N ALA A 94 -8.90 6.78 -17.05
CA ALA A 94 -8.01 6.79 -15.89
C ALA A 94 -7.29 5.44 -15.71
N ASP A 95 -7.99 4.33 -15.95
CA ASP A 95 -7.38 2.99 -15.91
C ASP A 95 -6.28 2.85 -16.96
N LYS A 96 -6.54 3.34 -18.17
CA LYS A 96 -5.55 3.34 -19.25
C LYS A 96 -4.31 4.14 -18.89
N TRP A 97 -4.47 5.32 -18.28
CA TRP A 97 -3.33 6.13 -17.82
C TRP A 97 -2.56 5.44 -16.69
N LEU A 98 -3.25 4.79 -15.74
CA LEU A 98 -2.59 4.04 -14.66
C LEU A 98 -1.78 2.86 -15.21
N ILE A 99 -2.38 2.06 -16.08
CA ILE A 99 -1.69 0.95 -16.75
C ILE A 99 -0.52 1.49 -17.55
N ALA A 100 -0.71 2.57 -18.30
CA ALA A 100 0.35 3.20 -19.08
C ALA A 100 1.50 3.69 -18.20
N SER A 101 1.26 4.26 -17.01
CA SER A 101 2.34 4.70 -16.13
C SER A 101 3.14 3.54 -15.54
N PHE A 102 2.47 2.43 -15.17
CA PHE A 102 3.16 1.24 -14.64
C PHE A 102 3.96 0.52 -15.73
N VAL A 103 3.39 0.40 -16.93
CA VAL A 103 4.07 -0.14 -18.11
C VAL A 103 5.25 0.75 -18.48
N PHE A 104 5.07 2.07 -18.52
CA PHE A 104 6.13 3.03 -18.83
C PHE A 104 7.31 2.93 -17.85
N TYR A 105 7.02 2.84 -16.54
CA TYR A 105 8.04 2.59 -15.51
C TYR A 105 8.83 1.29 -15.75
N PHE A 106 8.13 0.19 -16.02
CA PHE A 106 8.78 -1.09 -16.32
C PHE A 106 9.60 -1.04 -17.62
N THR A 107 9.04 -0.47 -18.69
CA THR A 107 9.71 -0.32 -19.99
C THR A 107 10.99 0.49 -19.85
N LEU A 108 11.01 1.58 -19.07
CA LEU A 108 12.24 2.32 -18.82
C LEU A 108 13.28 1.53 -18.03
N CYS A 109 12.85 0.65 -17.11
CA CYS A 109 13.77 -0.28 -16.47
C CYS A 109 14.36 -1.30 -17.46
N VAL A 110 13.56 -1.80 -18.40
CA VAL A 110 14.03 -2.68 -19.48
C VAL A 110 15.01 -1.95 -20.40
N ILE A 111 14.71 -0.72 -20.83
CA ILE A 111 15.61 0.10 -21.64
C ILE A 111 16.93 0.32 -20.88
N SER A 112 16.88 0.68 -19.60
CA SER A 112 18.08 0.83 -18.77
C SER A 112 18.90 -0.47 -18.69
N PHE A 113 18.24 -1.61 -18.49
CA PHE A 113 18.88 -2.93 -18.48
C PHE A 113 19.58 -3.23 -19.81
N MET A 114 18.93 -2.95 -20.94
CA MET A 114 19.49 -3.18 -22.27
C MET A 114 20.68 -2.25 -22.56
N THR A 115 20.54 -0.96 -22.27
CA THR A 115 21.57 0.07 -22.50
C THR A 115 22.83 -0.20 -21.70
N HIS A 116 22.69 -0.64 -20.45
CA HIS A 116 23.82 -0.85 -19.53
C HIS A 116 24.27 -2.31 -19.43
N LYS A 117 23.73 -3.20 -20.28
CA LYS A 117 24.01 -4.66 -20.27
C LYS A 117 23.88 -5.25 -18.86
N GLY A 118 22.80 -4.89 -18.17
CA GLY A 118 22.55 -5.27 -16.79
C GLY A 118 22.30 -6.77 -16.62
N LYS A 119 22.12 -7.21 -15.37
CA LYS A 119 21.74 -8.59 -15.05
C LYS A 119 20.22 -8.75 -15.12
N PHE A 120 19.72 -9.91 -15.56
CA PHE A 120 18.27 -10.18 -15.60
C PHE A 120 17.58 -10.01 -14.25
N SER A 121 18.28 -10.23 -13.14
CA SER A 121 17.78 -10.01 -11.78
C SER A 121 17.36 -8.55 -11.50
N GLU A 122 17.88 -7.58 -12.26
CA GLU A 122 17.51 -6.16 -12.13
C GLU A 122 16.05 -5.90 -12.52
N LEU A 123 15.46 -6.78 -13.34
CA LEU A 123 14.07 -6.67 -13.80
C LEU A 123 13.07 -7.33 -12.86
N ASP A 124 13.51 -8.08 -11.83
CA ASP A 124 12.61 -8.78 -10.91
C ASP A 124 11.72 -7.79 -10.11
N LEU A 125 12.30 -6.71 -9.60
CA LEU A 125 11.54 -5.72 -8.84
C LEU A 125 10.64 -4.86 -9.75
N PRO A 126 11.13 -4.27 -10.86
CA PRO A 126 10.28 -3.49 -11.75
C PRO A 126 9.15 -4.28 -12.41
N SER A 127 9.34 -5.57 -12.71
CA SER A 127 8.31 -6.39 -13.39
C SER A 127 7.03 -6.52 -12.56
N ARG A 128 7.14 -6.44 -11.23
CA ARG A 128 6.00 -6.46 -10.29
C ARG A 128 5.05 -5.28 -10.48
N ALA A 129 5.52 -4.15 -11.01
CA ALA A 129 4.64 -3.04 -11.38
C ALA A 129 3.59 -3.48 -12.41
N VAL A 130 4.01 -4.26 -13.41
CA VAL A 130 3.12 -4.77 -14.47
C VAL A 130 2.40 -6.04 -14.02
N LEU A 131 3.09 -6.95 -13.33
CA LEU A 131 2.51 -8.23 -12.88
C LEU A 131 1.39 -8.05 -11.84
N THR A 132 1.31 -6.90 -11.17
CA THR A 132 0.19 -6.59 -10.26
C THR A 132 -1.03 -6.02 -10.97
N LEU A 133 -0.91 -5.46 -12.18
CA LEU A 133 -2.03 -4.87 -12.94
C LEU A 133 -3.25 -5.80 -13.10
N PRO A 134 -3.12 -7.13 -13.30
CA PRO A 134 -4.26 -8.03 -13.38
C PRO A 134 -5.16 -8.03 -12.15
N ILE A 135 -4.69 -7.56 -10.98
CA ILE A 135 -5.50 -7.39 -9.77
C ILE A 135 -6.74 -6.50 -10.05
N LEU A 136 -6.65 -5.51 -10.95
CA LEU A 136 -7.80 -4.69 -11.36
C LEU A 136 -8.96 -5.51 -11.91
N ALA A 137 -8.67 -6.60 -12.62
CA ALA A 137 -9.71 -7.48 -13.15
C ALA A 137 -10.49 -8.17 -12.04
N VAL A 138 -9.82 -8.59 -10.96
CA VAL A 138 -10.48 -9.12 -9.75
C VAL A 138 -11.40 -8.05 -9.17
N LEU A 139 -10.89 -6.83 -8.97
CA LEU A 139 -11.63 -5.74 -8.34
C LEU A 139 -12.85 -5.30 -9.16
N TYR A 140 -12.78 -5.30 -10.49
CA TYR A 140 -13.89 -4.86 -11.36
C TYR A 140 -14.89 -5.96 -11.71
N LYS A 141 -14.49 -7.24 -11.67
CA LYS A 141 -15.35 -8.35 -12.10
C LYS A 141 -15.93 -9.15 -10.94
N LYS A 142 -15.41 -8.99 -9.73
CA LYS A 142 -15.89 -9.69 -8.53
C LYS A 142 -16.46 -8.70 -7.54
N HIS A 143 -17.47 -9.15 -6.81
CA HIS A 143 -18.06 -8.35 -5.75
C HIS A 143 -17.17 -8.42 -4.51
N ILE A 144 -16.43 -7.34 -4.21
CA ILE A 144 -15.57 -7.26 -3.03
C ILE A 144 -16.34 -6.67 -1.85
N GLN A 145 -16.38 -7.39 -0.73
CA GLN A 145 -16.92 -6.91 0.54
C GLN A 145 -16.01 -5.84 1.15
N GLN A 146 -16.22 -4.58 0.76
CA GLN A 146 -15.30 -3.48 1.09
C GLN A 146 -15.17 -3.24 2.60
N VAL A 147 -16.25 -3.39 3.36
CA VAL A 147 -16.24 -3.22 4.82
C VAL A 147 -15.34 -4.25 5.50
N TRP A 148 -15.24 -5.48 4.97
CA TRP A 148 -14.31 -6.49 5.49
C TRP A 148 -12.85 -6.06 5.32
N ILE A 149 -12.55 -5.36 4.23
CA ILE A 149 -11.20 -4.83 4.00
C ILE A 149 -10.88 -3.72 5.01
N LEU A 150 -11.85 -2.87 5.37
CA LEU A 150 -11.68 -1.90 6.44
C LEU A 150 -11.37 -2.59 7.77
N TYR A 151 -12.15 -3.61 8.15
CA TYR A 151 -11.88 -4.40 9.36
C TYR A 151 -10.51 -5.06 9.32
N ALA A 152 -10.07 -5.54 8.16
CA ALA A 152 -8.75 -6.13 7.99
C ALA A 152 -7.60 -5.12 8.09
N ILE A 153 -7.79 -3.88 7.63
CA ILE A 153 -6.82 -2.79 7.84
C ILE A 153 -6.69 -2.49 9.34
N LEU A 154 -7.81 -2.36 10.06
CA LEU A 154 -7.80 -2.14 11.51
C LEU A 154 -7.15 -3.31 12.26
N ALA A 155 -7.53 -4.53 11.91
CA ALA A 155 -6.93 -5.75 12.46
C ALA A 155 -5.42 -5.82 12.15
N GLY A 156 -5.00 -5.46 10.94
CA GLY A 156 -3.59 -5.38 10.57
C GLY A 156 -2.80 -4.37 11.40
N GLY A 157 -3.38 -3.20 11.69
CA GLY A 157 -2.77 -2.23 12.59
C GLY A 157 -2.61 -2.75 14.02
N ILE A 158 -3.65 -3.39 14.56
CA ILE A 158 -3.62 -4.02 15.89
C ILE A 158 -2.57 -5.14 15.94
N VAL A 159 -2.60 -6.05 14.96
CA VAL A 159 -1.66 -7.17 14.86
C VAL A 159 -0.23 -6.68 14.73
N ALA A 160 0.03 -5.67 13.90
CA ALA A 160 1.35 -5.06 13.78
C ALA A 160 1.85 -4.52 15.13
N GLY A 161 1.01 -3.77 15.85
CA GLY A 161 1.34 -3.26 17.19
C GLY A 161 1.63 -4.37 18.19
N VAL A 162 0.71 -5.32 18.35
CA VAL A 162 0.84 -6.43 19.31
C VAL A 162 2.09 -7.27 19.01
N VAL A 163 2.29 -7.66 17.74
CA VAL A 163 3.47 -8.44 17.33
C VAL A 163 4.75 -7.65 17.60
N SER A 164 4.77 -6.34 17.32
CA SER A 164 5.96 -5.52 17.56
C SER A 164 6.31 -5.39 19.04
N ILE A 165 5.31 -5.23 19.91
CA ILE A 165 5.48 -5.15 21.37
C ILE A 165 6.01 -6.48 21.91
N ILE A 166 5.39 -7.61 21.51
CA ILE A 166 5.85 -8.93 21.93
C ILE A 166 7.28 -9.19 21.44
N GLN A 167 7.61 -8.82 20.20
CA GLN A 167 8.94 -9.03 19.66
C GLN A 167 10.00 -8.20 20.38
N VAL A 168 9.74 -6.93 20.66
CA VAL A 168 10.74 -6.06 21.28
C VAL A 168 10.84 -6.29 22.79
N PHE A 169 9.72 -6.38 23.50
CA PHE A 169 9.72 -6.44 24.96
C PHE A 169 9.51 -7.84 25.53
N GLY A 170 8.96 -8.76 24.75
CA GLY A 170 8.75 -10.15 25.16
C GLY A 170 9.85 -11.10 24.70
N PHE A 171 10.51 -10.80 23.57
CA PHE A 171 11.63 -11.57 23.02
C PHE A 171 12.95 -10.78 22.96
N ASP A 172 13.00 -9.59 23.57
CA ASP A 172 14.19 -8.73 23.64
C ASP A 172 14.86 -8.47 22.28
N LEU A 173 14.07 -8.39 21.21
CA LEU A 173 14.60 -8.04 19.90
C LEU A 173 14.86 -6.54 19.82
N ASP A 174 16.02 -6.13 19.31
CA ASP A 174 16.38 -4.71 19.09
C ASP A 174 15.30 -3.95 18.29
N LYS A 175 14.68 -4.63 17.32
CA LYS A 175 13.64 -4.08 16.43
C LYS A 175 12.62 -5.17 16.07
N PRO A 176 11.35 -4.82 15.87
CA PRO A 176 10.34 -5.77 15.42
C PRO A 176 10.52 -6.11 13.94
N PHE A 177 9.85 -7.18 13.51
CA PHE A 177 9.83 -7.71 12.15
C PHE A 177 11.25 -8.01 11.57
N PRO A 178 12.07 -8.84 12.24
CA PRO A 178 13.49 -9.02 11.90
C PRO A 178 13.75 -9.54 10.47
N LYS A 179 12.74 -10.13 9.84
CA LYS A 179 12.83 -10.67 8.46
C LYS A 179 12.55 -9.62 7.37
N THR A 180 12.06 -8.44 7.76
CA THR A 180 11.73 -7.32 6.88
C THR A 180 12.69 -6.17 7.15
N MET A 181 13.05 -5.41 6.12
CA MET A 181 13.91 -4.25 6.30
C MET A 181 13.21 -3.23 7.21
N HIS A 182 13.83 -2.87 8.34
CA HIS A 182 13.19 -2.12 9.42
C HIS A 182 12.57 -0.77 8.99
N ILE A 183 13.19 -0.03 8.07
CA ILE A 183 12.62 1.22 7.54
C ILE A 183 11.31 0.92 6.79
N GLN A 184 11.29 -0.10 5.93
CA GLN A 184 10.07 -0.49 5.21
C GLN A 184 8.99 -1.00 6.14
N ALA A 185 9.36 -1.79 7.15
CA ALA A 185 8.41 -2.24 8.15
C ALA A 185 7.78 -1.05 8.89
N GLY A 186 8.57 -0.04 9.24
CA GLY A 186 8.11 1.17 9.90
C GLY A 186 7.21 2.04 9.03
N ASP A 187 7.55 2.21 7.75
CA ASP A 187 6.76 2.92 6.75
C ASP A 187 5.40 2.22 6.51
N MET A 188 5.39 0.90 6.37
CA MET A 188 4.17 0.10 6.21
C MET A 188 3.29 0.13 7.47
N ALA A 189 3.89 0.05 8.67
CA ALA A 189 3.17 0.19 9.94
C ALA A 189 2.54 1.59 10.09
N MET A 190 3.29 2.64 9.74
CA MET A 190 2.77 4.01 9.75
C MET A 190 1.63 4.19 8.72
N SER A 191 1.72 3.54 7.57
CA SER A 191 0.63 3.51 6.60
C SER A 191 -0.65 2.91 7.18
N LEU A 192 -0.57 1.77 7.90
CA LEU A 192 -1.71 1.17 8.58
C LEU A 192 -2.31 2.10 9.65
N ALA A 193 -1.47 2.87 10.35
CA ALA A 193 -1.96 3.87 11.29
C ALA A 193 -2.76 4.99 10.60
N MET A 194 -2.21 5.57 9.53
CA MET A 194 -2.87 6.62 8.77
C MET A 194 -4.15 6.11 8.09
N PHE A 195 -4.17 4.86 7.62
CA PHE A 195 -5.38 4.23 7.09
C PHE A 195 -6.46 4.05 8.17
N SER A 196 -6.06 3.69 9.39
CA SER A 196 -6.97 3.61 10.53
C SER A 196 -7.57 4.98 10.87
N PHE A 197 -6.78 6.06 10.80
CA PHE A 197 -7.30 7.43 10.97
C PHE A 197 -8.18 7.89 9.82
N CYS A 198 -7.97 7.42 8.59
CA CYS A 198 -8.92 7.67 7.50
C CYS A 198 -10.27 6.98 7.78
N ALA A 199 -10.24 5.71 8.20
CA ALA A 199 -11.43 4.94 8.55
C ALA A 199 -12.18 5.52 9.77
N LEU A 200 -11.47 6.13 10.72
CA LEU A 200 -12.03 6.83 11.88
C LEU A 200 -13.09 7.85 11.47
N PHE A 201 -12.80 8.72 10.49
CA PHE A 201 -13.74 9.75 10.04
C PHE A 201 -15.00 9.15 9.43
N TYR A 202 -14.84 8.05 8.68
CA TYR A 202 -15.97 7.33 8.11
C TYR A 202 -16.87 6.74 9.20
N PHE A 203 -16.32 5.94 10.12
CA PHE A 203 -17.12 5.33 11.18
C PHE A 203 -17.71 6.34 12.16
N HIS A 204 -17.01 7.45 12.39
CA HIS A 204 -17.53 8.57 13.18
C HIS A 204 -18.76 9.19 12.51
N ALA A 205 -18.68 9.48 11.21
CA ALA A 205 -19.81 10.02 10.45
C ALA A 205 -21.01 9.07 10.42
N GLN A 206 -20.77 7.75 10.40
CA GLN A 206 -21.82 6.72 10.50
C GLN A 206 -22.32 6.48 11.93
N LYS A 207 -21.88 7.26 12.93
CA LYS A 207 -22.24 7.12 14.35
C LYS A 207 -21.86 5.75 14.95
N GLN A 208 -20.92 5.02 14.36
CA GLN A 208 -20.45 3.71 14.82
C GLN A 208 -19.35 3.86 15.87
N ARG A 209 -19.76 4.14 17.12
CA ARG A 209 -18.85 4.47 18.23
C ARG A 209 -17.80 3.40 18.49
N LEU A 210 -18.20 2.11 18.52
CA LEU A 210 -17.26 1.01 18.77
C LEU A 210 -16.14 0.99 17.72
N LEU A 211 -16.51 1.04 16.43
CA LEU A 211 -15.54 1.02 15.33
C LEU A 211 -14.71 2.30 15.27
N THR A 212 -15.27 3.45 15.67
CA THR A 212 -14.51 4.70 15.84
C THR A 212 -13.41 4.52 16.88
N VAL A 213 -13.72 3.94 18.05
CA VAL A 213 -12.71 3.65 19.09
C VAL A 213 -11.71 2.59 18.60
N THR A 214 -12.16 1.55 17.90
CA THR A 214 -11.27 0.56 17.28
C THR A 214 -10.28 1.20 16.31
N CYS A 215 -10.68 2.23 15.54
CA CYS A 215 -9.77 2.96 14.67
C CYS A 215 -8.68 3.70 15.44
N LEU A 216 -9.01 4.29 16.59
CA LEU A 216 -8.02 4.94 17.46
C LEU A 216 -7.03 3.92 18.04
N ILE A 217 -7.53 2.77 18.51
CA ILE A 217 -6.69 1.69 19.05
C ILE A 217 -5.78 1.12 17.97
N ALA A 218 -6.32 0.80 16.79
CA ALA A 218 -5.56 0.30 15.66
C ALA A 218 -4.51 1.31 15.19
N GLY A 219 -4.87 2.60 15.12
CA GLY A 219 -3.97 3.68 14.77
C GLY A 219 -2.81 3.82 15.76
N LEU A 220 -3.11 3.82 17.06
CA LEU A 220 -2.13 3.89 18.13
C LEU A 220 -1.18 2.68 18.10
N LEU A 221 -1.71 1.45 18.00
CA LEU A 221 -0.90 0.23 17.96
C LEU A 221 -0.02 0.15 16.71
N ALA A 222 -0.55 0.50 15.54
CA ALA A 222 0.24 0.56 14.31
C ALA A 222 1.32 1.64 14.36
N MET A 223 1.04 2.78 14.98
CA MET A 223 2.07 3.78 15.26
C MET A 223 3.14 3.24 16.18
N ILE A 224 2.79 2.59 17.31
CA ILE A 224 3.76 1.97 18.22
C ILE A 224 4.66 1.00 17.45
N ALA A 225 4.11 0.17 16.57
CA ALA A 225 4.91 -0.69 15.69
C ALA A 225 5.90 0.10 14.84
N SER A 226 5.45 1.20 14.21
CA SER A 226 6.36 2.10 13.47
C SER A 226 7.45 2.70 14.36
N PHE A 227 7.11 3.16 15.57
CA PHE A 227 8.07 3.71 16.53
C PHE A 227 9.15 2.69 16.91
N LEU A 228 8.75 1.46 17.22
CA LEU A 228 9.65 0.38 17.62
C LEU A 228 10.60 -0.05 16.49
N THR A 229 10.27 0.20 15.21
CA THR A 229 11.20 -0.04 14.10
C THR A 229 12.33 0.97 14.00
N THR A 230 12.28 2.08 14.75
CA THR A 230 13.22 3.22 14.70
C THR A 230 13.27 3.96 13.34
N ALA A 231 12.29 3.72 12.46
CA ALA A 231 12.20 4.29 11.12
C ALA A 231 11.68 5.74 11.12
N ARG A 232 12.53 6.68 11.52
CA ARG A 232 12.19 8.11 11.66
C ARG A 232 11.66 8.77 10.38
N GLY A 233 12.13 8.31 9.21
CA GLY A 233 11.69 8.82 7.90
C GLY A 233 10.20 8.64 7.67
N ALA A 234 9.59 7.63 8.31
CA ALA A 234 8.15 7.37 8.24
C ALA A 234 7.30 8.53 8.79
N TRP A 235 7.87 9.38 9.67
CA TRP A 235 7.10 10.38 10.42
C TRP A 235 7.16 11.77 9.81
N ILE A 236 8.17 12.05 8.97
CA ILE A 236 8.41 13.39 8.41
C ILE A 236 7.18 13.88 7.64
N GLY A 237 6.52 13.01 6.88
CA GLY A 237 5.32 13.34 6.12
C GLY A 237 4.01 13.32 6.92
N VAL A 238 3.99 12.76 8.14
CA VAL A 238 2.76 12.54 8.91
C VAL A 238 1.98 13.84 9.17
N PRO A 239 2.59 14.97 9.58
CA PRO A 239 1.85 16.22 9.77
C PRO A 239 1.14 16.70 8.50
N ALA A 240 1.83 16.65 7.35
CA ALA A 240 1.25 17.06 6.07
C ALA A 240 0.13 16.12 5.63
N VAL A 241 0.31 14.80 5.79
CA VAL A 241 -0.71 13.80 5.47
C VAL A 241 -1.93 13.93 6.38
N LEU A 242 -1.75 14.14 7.68
CA LEU A 242 -2.85 14.41 8.61
C LEU A 242 -3.61 15.69 8.26
N ALA A 243 -2.92 16.76 7.87
CA ALA A 243 -3.56 17.98 7.40
C ALA A 243 -4.45 17.72 6.18
N VAL A 244 -3.99 16.91 5.22
CA VAL A 244 -4.79 16.50 4.06
C VAL A 244 -5.98 15.63 4.48
N ILE A 245 -5.79 14.65 5.38
CA ILE A 245 -6.88 13.81 5.91
C ILE A 245 -7.96 14.69 6.56
N PHE A 246 -7.56 15.66 7.40
CA PHE A 246 -8.49 16.58 8.05
C PHE A 246 -9.20 17.49 7.04
N LEU A 247 -8.49 18.00 6.05
CA LEU A 247 -9.07 18.84 5.00
C LEU A 247 -10.12 18.07 4.18
N LEU A 248 -9.81 16.84 3.77
CA LEU A 248 -10.72 15.98 3.00
C LEU A 248 -11.92 15.49 3.81
N ASN A 249 -11.82 15.48 5.14
CA ASN A 249 -12.90 15.10 6.06
C ASN A 249 -13.46 16.28 6.85
N ARG A 250 -13.27 17.52 6.38
CA ARG A 250 -13.58 18.75 7.14
C ARG A 250 -15.02 18.84 7.68
N LYS A 251 -15.98 18.21 7.00
CA LYS A 251 -17.40 18.18 7.40
C LYS A 251 -17.67 17.28 8.61
N ASN A 252 -16.77 16.35 8.92
CA ASN A 252 -16.88 15.41 10.05
C ASN A 252 -15.85 15.70 11.15
N LEU A 253 -15.22 16.88 11.14
CA LEU A 253 -14.29 17.26 12.19
C LEU A 253 -15.08 17.55 13.47
N SER A 254 -15.05 16.62 14.42
CA SER A 254 -15.41 16.91 15.80
C SER A 254 -14.14 17.24 16.60
N LYS A 255 -14.26 18.16 17.57
CA LYS A 255 -13.16 18.50 18.49
C LYS A 255 -12.56 17.24 19.11
N TRP A 256 -13.40 16.28 19.48
CA TRP A 256 -12.98 15.00 20.04
C TRP A 256 -12.12 14.18 19.06
N VAL A 257 -12.57 13.96 17.81
CA VAL A 257 -11.80 13.19 16.82
C VAL A 257 -10.44 13.83 16.56
N VAL A 258 -10.41 15.15 16.35
CA VAL A 258 -9.17 15.88 16.06
C VAL A 258 -8.22 15.81 17.25
N THR A 259 -8.71 16.11 18.45
CA THR A 259 -7.89 16.06 19.68
C THR A 259 -7.38 14.65 19.94
N SER A 260 -8.19 13.60 19.75
CA SER A 260 -7.72 12.21 19.92
C SER A 260 -6.61 11.82 18.95
N VAL A 261 -6.76 12.15 17.66
CA VAL A 261 -5.71 11.85 16.66
C VAL A 261 -4.44 12.65 16.95
N LEU A 262 -4.57 13.93 17.30
CA LEU A 262 -3.42 14.77 17.66
C LEU A 262 -2.74 14.28 18.94
N LEU A 263 -3.49 13.94 19.97
CA LEU A 263 -2.93 13.39 21.22
C LEU A 263 -2.18 12.08 20.96
N ILE A 264 -2.74 11.16 20.18
CA ILE A 264 -2.06 9.91 19.81
C ILE A 264 -0.75 10.24 19.06
N THR A 265 -0.83 11.11 18.05
CA THR A 265 0.34 11.52 17.24
C THR A 265 1.44 12.17 18.09
N LEU A 266 1.06 13.11 18.96
CA LEU A 266 1.98 13.87 19.82
C LEU A 266 2.53 13.04 20.97
N SER A 267 1.72 12.17 21.58
CA SER A 267 2.17 11.26 22.65
C SER A 267 3.24 10.30 22.15
N GLY A 268 3.11 9.76 20.93
CA GLY A 268 4.18 8.98 20.30
C GLY A 268 5.49 9.76 20.23
N GLY A 269 5.44 11.04 19.85
CA GLY A 269 6.60 11.94 19.89
C GLY A 269 7.12 12.19 21.31
N PHE A 270 6.24 12.34 22.29
CA PHE A 270 6.61 12.57 23.69
C PHE A 270 7.29 11.35 24.33
N PHE A 271 6.79 10.14 24.11
CA PHE A 271 7.43 8.91 24.61
C PHE A 271 8.78 8.67 23.93
N ALA A 272 8.93 9.11 22.68
CA ALA A 272 10.20 9.09 21.99
C ALA A 272 11.09 10.32 22.29
N LYS A 273 10.72 11.23 23.21
CA LYS A 273 11.40 12.54 23.36
C LYS A 273 12.89 12.42 23.61
N GLU A 274 13.32 11.50 24.49
CA GLU A 274 14.73 11.36 24.86
C GLU A 274 15.51 10.83 23.66
N THR A 275 14.97 9.81 23.00
CA THR A 275 15.55 9.29 21.75
C THR A 275 15.59 10.37 20.67
N ILE A 276 14.53 11.16 20.47
CA ILE A 276 14.49 12.25 19.50
C ILE A 276 15.54 13.31 19.84
N TYR A 277 15.66 13.68 21.11
CA TYR A 277 16.60 14.69 21.58
C TYR A 277 18.06 14.24 21.40
N GLN A 278 18.40 13.02 21.84
CA GLN A 278 19.73 12.43 21.61
C GLN A 278 20.05 12.36 20.12
N ARG A 279 19.09 11.93 19.30
CA ARG A 279 19.26 11.92 17.83
C ARG A 279 19.38 13.30 17.21
N TYR A 280 18.73 14.32 17.78
CA TYR A 280 18.90 15.71 17.35
C TYR A 280 20.32 16.20 17.64
N LEU A 281 20.86 15.90 18.83
CA LEU A 281 22.23 16.22 19.19
C LEU A 281 23.24 15.48 18.30
N GLU A 282 23.04 14.19 18.07
CA GLU A 282 23.85 13.40 17.13
C GLU A 282 23.78 13.97 15.72
N ALA A 283 22.58 14.28 15.20
CA ALA A 283 22.44 14.85 13.85
C ALA A 283 23.11 16.22 13.74
N LYS A 284 22.99 17.08 14.76
CA LYS A 284 23.68 18.37 14.81
C LYS A 284 25.20 18.18 14.79
N SER A 285 25.70 17.26 15.62
CA SER A 285 27.13 16.90 15.66
C SER A 285 27.62 16.35 14.32
N ASP A 286 26.88 15.41 13.72
CA ASP A 286 27.18 14.81 12.42
C ASP A 286 27.22 15.86 11.30
N ILE A 287 26.27 16.81 11.31
CA ILE A 287 26.21 17.89 10.32
C ILE A 287 27.41 18.82 10.50
N SER A 288 27.72 19.26 11.73
CA SER A 288 28.90 20.07 12.01
C SER A 288 30.18 19.35 11.58
N ALA A 289 30.34 18.08 11.93
CA ALA A 289 31.50 17.28 11.56
C ALA A 289 31.63 17.08 10.04
N TYR A 290 30.50 16.98 9.33
CA TYR A 290 30.48 16.92 7.87
C TYR A 290 30.89 18.26 7.24
N VAL A 291 30.36 19.38 7.73
CA VAL A 291 30.65 20.74 7.23
C VAL A 291 32.11 21.11 7.48
N ASP A 292 32.61 20.85 8.69
CA ASP A 292 33.98 21.14 9.10
C ASP A 292 34.99 20.12 8.54
N ARG A 293 34.50 19.12 7.79
CA ARG A 293 35.26 17.97 7.24
C ARG A 293 36.06 17.18 8.28
N SER A 294 35.69 17.28 9.55
CA SER A 294 36.36 16.56 10.64
C SER A 294 35.94 15.08 10.69
N ASN A 295 34.71 14.75 10.29
CA ASN A 295 34.25 13.38 10.10
C ASN A 295 33.04 13.29 9.16
N THR A 296 33.22 12.72 7.98
CA THR A 296 32.15 12.53 6.97
C THR A 296 31.53 11.12 7.02
N SER A 297 32.08 10.21 7.81
CA SER A 297 31.68 8.80 7.89
C SER A 297 30.58 8.54 8.94
N THR A 298 29.61 9.45 9.04
CA THR A 298 28.45 9.34 9.94
C THR A 298 27.19 8.91 9.17
N SER A 299 26.10 8.56 9.86
CA SER A 299 24.85 8.15 9.17
C SER A 299 24.22 9.30 8.38
N VAL A 300 24.34 10.54 8.88
CA VAL A 300 23.87 11.74 8.17
C VAL A 300 24.86 12.15 7.09
N GLY A 301 26.17 12.18 7.40
CA GLY A 301 27.23 12.50 6.44
C GLY A 301 27.24 11.56 5.23
N ALA A 302 27.05 10.26 5.46
CA ALA A 302 26.92 9.27 4.38
C ALA A 302 25.74 9.58 3.46
N ARG A 303 24.58 10.00 3.99
CA ARG A 303 23.42 10.36 3.16
C ARG A 303 23.72 11.58 2.30
N PHE A 304 24.34 12.61 2.86
CA PHE A 304 24.73 13.80 2.09
C PHE A 304 25.74 13.46 0.99
N ASP A 305 26.73 12.62 1.28
CA ASP A 305 27.67 12.13 0.28
C ASP A 305 27.00 11.28 -0.80
N MET A 306 26.07 10.40 -0.43
CA MET A 306 25.29 9.62 -1.40
C MET A 306 24.43 10.51 -2.29
N TRP A 307 23.84 11.57 -1.74
CA TRP A 307 23.05 12.55 -2.50
C TRP A 307 23.94 13.37 -3.41
N LYS A 308 25.07 13.85 -2.92
CA LYS A 308 26.10 14.55 -3.70
C LYS A 308 26.58 13.70 -4.86
N SER A 309 26.93 12.43 -4.60
CA SER A 309 27.32 11.47 -5.63
C SER A 309 26.21 11.25 -6.66
N SER A 310 24.95 11.21 -6.23
CA SER A 310 23.82 11.05 -7.15
C SER A 310 23.65 12.28 -8.05
N LEU A 311 23.76 13.49 -7.48
CA LEU A 311 23.68 14.75 -8.23
C LEU A 311 24.80 14.89 -9.26
N LEU A 312 26.04 14.56 -8.88
CA LEU A 312 27.17 14.50 -9.80
C LEU A 312 26.93 13.49 -10.92
N GLY A 313 26.47 12.29 -10.57
CA GLY A 313 26.12 11.26 -11.54
C GLY A 313 25.04 11.68 -12.54
N ILE A 314 24.03 12.42 -12.06
CA ILE A 314 22.97 12.97 -12.91
C ILE A 314 23.55 13.99 -13.89
N GLN A 315 24.50 14.83 -13.46
CA GLN A 315 25.18 15.79 -14.36
C GLN A 315 26.01 15.07 -15.42
N GLU A 316 26.66 13.96 -15.06
CA GLU A 316 27.50 13.18 -15.96
C GLU A 316 26.68 12.40 -17.01
N LYS A 317 25.52 11.83 -16.63
CA LYS A 317 24.65 11.05 -17.53
C LYS A 317 23.16 11.43 -17.35
N PRO A 318 22.72 12.61 -17.81
CA PRO A 318 21.40 13.16 -17.45
C PRO A 318 20.20 12.44 -18.09
N LEU A 319 20.37 11.83 -19.27
CA LEU A 319 19.24 11.26 -20.02
C LEU A 319 18.93 9.81 -19.65
N PHE A 320 19.92 8.93 -19.72
CA PHE A 320 19.77 7.49 -19.48
C PHE A 320 20.42 6.99 -18.19
N GLY A 321 21.05 7.88 -17.42
CA GLY A 321 21.68 7.54 -16.15
C GLY A 321 22.82 6.54 -16.29
N TRP A 322 23.18 5.95 -15.16
CA TRP A 322 24.32 5.05 -15.02
C TRP A 322 23.94 3.55 -15.05
N GLY A 323 22.65 3.21 -15.02
CA GLY A 323 22.21 1.83 -14.81
C GLY A 323 22.38 1.38 -13.35
N LEU A 324 21.76 0.27 -12.96
CA LEU A 324 21.69 -0.12 -11.54
C LEU A 324 23.06 -0.48 -10.96
N GLU A 325 23.84 -1.29 -11.69
CA GLU A 325 25.22 -1.60 -11.29
C GLU A 325 26.16 -0.41 -11.53
N GLY A 326 25.96 0.37 -12.58
CA GLY A 326 26.82 1.51 -12.87
C GLY A 326 26.70 2.65 -11.85
N VAL A 327 25.57 2.79 -11.13
CA VAL A 327 25.48 3.73 -9.99
C VAL A 327 26.40 3.34 -8.83
N LYS A 328 26.69 2.04 -8.63
CA LYS A 328 27.66 1.59 -7.61
C LYS A 328 29.08 1.95 -8.03
N GLU A 329 29.41 1.70 -9.30
CA GLU A 329 30.72 2.03 -9.87
C GLU A 329 30.97 3.54 -9.89
N MET A 330 29.98 4.32 -10.35
CA MET A 330 30.01 5.79 -10.28
C MET A 330 30.30 6.29 -8.86
N ARG A 331 29.67 5.69 -7.84
CA ARG A 331 29.90 6.08 -6.45
C ARG A 331 31.31 5.74 -5.99
N LYS A 332 31.85 4.59 -6.41
CA LYS A 332 33.25 4.21 -6.15
C LYS A 332 34.21 5.19 -6.81
N GLN A 333 33.97 5.59 -8.06
CA GLN A 333 34.77 6.60 -8.76
C GLN A 333 34.75 7.95 -8.05
N HIS A 334 33.59 8.39 -7.55
CA HIS A 334 33.51 9.62 -6.76
C HIS A 334 34.30 9.53 -5.45
N PHE A 335 34.38 8.36 -4.83
CA PHE A 335 35.24 8.15 -3.67
C PHE A 335 36.72 8.23 -4.05
N GLU A 336 37.15 7.54 -5.12
CA GLU A 336 38.53 7.58 -5.61
C GLU A 336 38.97 9.01 -5.99
N GLN A 337 38.03 9.84 -6.45
CA GLN A 337 38.23 11.27 -6.74
C GLN A 337 38.18 12.17 -5.49
N GLY A 338 38.03 11.62 -4.29
CA GLY A 338 37.95 12.38 -3.04
C GLY A 338 36.68 13.23 -2.89
N LYS A 339 35.63 12.97 -3.70
CA LYS A 339 34.39 13.75 -3.68
C LYS A 339 33.43 13.33 -2.57
N ILE A 340 33.53 12.09 -2.08
CA ILE A 340 32.71 11.50 -1.03
C ILE A 340 33.54 10.60 -0.11
N SER A 341 33.02 10.26 1.06
CA SER A 341 33.64 9.32 2.01
C SER A 341 33.62 7.86 1.53
N GLN A 342 34.59 7.08 2.02
CA GLN A 342 34.63 5.62 1.81
C GLN A 342 33.38 4.93 2.39
N TYR A 343 32.88 5.44 3.51
CA TYR A 343 31.68 4.88 4.13
C TYR A 343 30.45 5.04 3.21
N ALA A 344 30.28 6.20 2.59
CA ALA A 344 29.20 6.43 1.62
C ALA A 344 29.34 5.58 0.34
N SER A 345 30.57 5.28 -0.10
CA SER A 345 30.80 4.48 -1.31
C SER A 345 30.39 3.02 -1.18
N GLY A 346 30.30 2.50 0.05
CA GLY A 346 29.85 1.13 0.32
C GLY A 346 28.35 0.87 0.14
N PHE A 347 27.53 1.91 0.01
CA PHE A 347 26.08 1.77 -0.09
C PHE A 347 25.61 1.48 -1.53
N ALA A 348 24.58 0.65 -1.67
CA ALA A 348 23.99 0.32 -2.98
C ALA A 348 23.00 1.39 -3.49
N HIS A 349 22.33 2.11 -2.59
CA HIS A 349 21.27 3.07 -2.93
C HIS A 349 21.54 4.43 -2.30
N ALA A 350 20.86 5.48 -2.79
CA ALA A 350 21.06 6.85 -2.30
C ALA A 350 20.25 7.18 -1.02
N HIS A 351 19.47 6.22 -0.51
CA HIS A 351 18.48 6.47 0.56
C HIS A 351 17.52 7.63 0.24
N ASN A 352 17.26 7.85 -1.04
CA ASN A 352 16.29 8.77 -1.59
C ASN A 352 15.91 8.22 -2.98
N GLN A 353 14.66 7.78 -3.15
CA GLN A 353 14.19 7.12 -4.36
C GLN A 353 14.31 8.04 -5.58
N TYR A 354 14.02 9.34 -5.42
CA TYR A 354 14.10 10.30 -6.53
C TYR A 354 15.52 10.45 -7.03
N LEU A 355 16.48 10.70 -6.15
CA LEU A 355 17.90 10.81 -6.53
C LEU A 355 18.42 9.48 -7.07
N HIS A 356 18.04 8.37 -6.44
CA HIS A 356 18.48 7.04 -6.87
C HIS A 356 18.00 6.71 -8.29
N ASP A 357 16.70 6.86 -8.58
CA ASP A 357 16.16 6.55 -9.91
C ASP A 357 16.65 7.53 -10.97
N THR A 358 16.84 8.81 -10.63
CA THR A 358 17.39 9.80 -11.56
C THR A 358 18.86 9.51 -11.89
N ALA A 359 19.70 9.16 -10.90
CA ALA A 359 21.08 8.76 -11.16
C ALA A 359 21.15 7.44 -11.95
N THR A 360 20.22 6.52 -11.69
CA THR A 360 20.19 5.20 -12.33
C THR A 360 19.70 5.28 -13.78
N ARG A 361 18.65 6.05 -14.07
CA ARG A 361 17.92 6.02 -15.35
C ARG A 361 17.72 7.40 -15.97
N GLY A 362 18.40 8.42 -15.46
CA GLY A 362 18.32 9.81 -15.91
C GLY A 362 16.97 10.45 -15.64
N VAL A 363 16.74 11.60 -16.29
CA VAL A 363 15.49 12.37 -16.21
C VAL A 363 14.28 11.54 -16.65
N LEU A 364 14.46 10.59 -17.59
CA LEU A 364 13.39 9.70 -18.01
C LEU A 364 12.95 8.77 -16.86
N GLY A 365 13.91 8.26 -16.09
CA GLY A 365 13.64 7.50 -14.87
C GLY A 365 12.83 8.31 -13.84
N LEU A 366 13.20 9.57 -13.64
CA LEU A 366 12.46 10.48 -12.76
C LEU A 366 11.02 10.68 -13.26
N ILE A 367 10.83 10.94 -14.56
CA ILE A 367 9.50 11.10 -15.15
C ILE A 367 8.66 9.83 -14.94
N ALA A 368 9.25 8.64 -15.08
CA ALA A 368 8.57 7.38 -14.82
C ALA A 368 8.13 7.22 -13.36
N LEU A 369 9.04 7.54 -12.42
CA LEU A 369 8.77 7.53 -10.99
C LEU A 369 7.65 8.53 -10.62
N LEU A 370 7.70 9.74 -11.18
CA LEU A 370 6.67 10.74 -10.98
C LEU A 370 5.34 10.33 -11.63
N ALA A 371 5.36 9.65 -12.77
CA ALA A 371 4.15 9.15 -13.42
C ALA A 371 3.44 8.09 -12.59
N ILE A 372 4.16 7.13 -12.00
CA ILE A 372 3.54 6.13 -11.12
C ILE A 372 2.94 6.78 -9.87
N LEU A 373 3.47 7.91 -9.38
CA LEU A 373 2.92 8.65 -8.23
C LEU A 373 1.72 9.54 -8.62
N PHE A 374 1.89 10.44 -9.59
CA PHE A 374 0.91 11.49 -9.88
C PHE A 374 -0.30 11.00 -10.68
N VAL A 375 -0.15 9.96 -11.52
CA VAL A 375 -1.30 9.40 -12.26
C VAL A 375 -2.35 8.80 -11.33
N PRO A 376 -2.04 7.86 -10.40
CA PRO A 376 -3.03 7.40 -9.43
C PRO A 376 -3.50 8.52 -8.51
N LEU A 377 -2.63 9.43 -8.07
CA LEU A 377 -3.06 10.57 -7.25
C LEU A 377 -4.13 11.42 -7.94
N SER A 378 -3.92 11.73 -9.23
CA SER A 378 -4.91 12.47 -10.04
C SER A 378 -6.22 11.70 -10.19
N SER A 379 -6.15 10.36 -10.29
CA SER A 379 -7.33 9.49 -10.38
C SER A 379 -8.11 9.49 -9.07
N PHE A 380 -7.44 9.28 -7.93
CA PHE A 380 -8.06 9.35 -6.61
C PHE A 380 -8.70 10.72 -6.35
N TRP A 381 -7.98 11.79 -6.71
CA TRP A 381 -8.44 13.17 -6.53
C TRP A 381 -9.64 13.53 -7.41
N ARG A 382 -9.67 13.05 -8.65
CA ARG A 382 -10.83 13.24 -9.52
C ARG A 382 -12.04 12.48 -9.01
N ASN A 383 -11.84 11.23 -8.60
CA ASN A 383 -12.92 10.36 -8.13
C ASN A 383 -13.49 10.81 -6.78
N ILE A 384 -12.66 11.30 -5.84
CA ILE A 384 -13.15 11.81 -4.55
C ILE A 384 -14.01 13.07 -4.70
N ARG A 385 -13.71 13.93 -5.69
CA ARG A 385 -14.54 15.10 -6.00
C ARG A 385 -15.95 14.74 -6.50
N GLN A 386 -16.12 13.54 -7.05
CA GLN A 386 -17.39 13.00 -7.52
C GLN A 386 -18.09 12.13 -6.46
N ALA A 387 -17.39 11.85 -5.35
CA ALA A 387 -17.92 11.00 -4.29
C ALA A 387 -18.88 11.79 -3.38
N ALA A 388 -20.00 11.19 -3.03
CA ALA A 388 -20.88 11.69 -1.99
C ALA A 388 -20.11 11.71 -0.66
N PRO A 389 -20.22 12.78 0.15
CA PRO A 389 -19.62 12.82 1.47
C PRO A 389 -20.03 11.60 2.29
N ASN A 390 -19.12 11.06 3.10
CA ASN A 390 -19.36 9.92 4.00
C ASN A 390 -19.69 8.60 3.31
N SER A 391 -19.56 8.51 1.98
CA SER A 391 -19.66 7.26 1.24
C SER A 391 -18.37 6.44 1.33
N LEU A 392 -18.46 5.15 1.01
CA LEU A 392 -17.27 4.30 0.85
C LEU A 392 -16.37 4.81 -0.28
N ALA A 393 -16.94 5.34 -1.37
CA ALA A 393 -16.18 5.92 -2.47
C ALA A 393 -15.33 7.12 -2.01
N HIS A 394 -15.86 7.95 -1.11
CA HIS A 394 -15.11 9.05 -0.51
C HIS A 394 -13.96 8.51 0.36
N LEU A 395 -14.24 7.54 1.23
CA LEU A 395 -13.23 6.93 2.11
C LEU A 395 -12.07 6.29 1.32
N TRP A 396 -12.35 5.47 0.30
CA TRP A 396 -11.29 4.87 -0.53
C TRP A 396 -10.48 5.92 -1.29
N GLY A 397 -11.10 7.04 -1.66
CA GLY A 397 -10.40 8.20 -2.20
C GLY A 397 -9.41 8.82 -1.21
N VAL A 398 -9.85 9.03 0.04
CA VAL A 398 -8.96 9.52 1.12
C VAL A 398 -7.83 8.53 1.37
N LEU A 399 -8.13 7.24 1.50
CA LEU A 399 -7.12 6.18 1.69
C LEU A 399 -6.10 6.14 0.54
N GLY A 400 -6.55 6.26 -0.71
CA GLY A 400 -5.71 6.32 -1.89
C GLY A 400 -4.79 7.54 -1.92
N ILE A 401 -5.33 8.73 -1.66
CA ILE A 401 -4.53 9.97 -1.57
C ILE A 401 -3.51 9.86 -0.44
N THR A 402 -3.93 9.43 0.76
CA THR A 402 -3.07 9.19 1.90
C THR A 402 -1.93 8.22 1.57
N HIS A 403 -2.23 7.09 0.91
CA HIS A 403 -1.22 6.13 0.48
C HIS A 403 -0.17 6.77 -0.42
N ILE A 404 -0.58 7.49 -1.47
CA ILE A 404 0.38 8.11 -2.40
C ILE A 404 1.21 9.18 -1.70
N LEU A 405 0.62 10.04 -0.87
CA LEU A 405 1.36 11.08 -0.15
C LEU A 405 2.38 10.50 0.84
N LEU A 406 2.03 9.40 1.51
CA LEU A 406 2.97 8.68 2.37
C LEU A 406 4.14 8.12 1.55
N MET A 407 3.87 7.51 0.39
CA MET A 407 4.90 6.98 -0.50
C MET A 407 5.83 8.10 -1.00
N MET A 408 5.27 9.26 -1.37
CA MET A 408 6.05 10.43 -1.74
C MET A 408 6.99 10.88 -0.61
N SER A 409 6.53 10.82 0.65
CA SER A 409 7.34 11.11 1.83
C SER A 409 8.42 10.04 2.06
N TYR A 410 8.07 8.75 2.04
CA TYR A 410 9.02 7.66 2.29
C TYR A 410 10.15 7.64 1.24
N PHE A 411 9.83 8.01 0.00
CA PHE A 411 10.78 8.13 -1.10
C PHE A 411 11.86 9.20 -0.86
N LEU A 412 11.65 10.16 0.05
CA LEU A 412 12.68 11.14 0.42
C LEU A 412 13.77 10.53 1.30
N THR A 413 13.43 9.48 2.07
CA THR A 413 14.31 8.91 3.10
C THR A 413 14.75 7.48 2.83
N GLN A 414 14.15 6.83 1.83
CA GLN A 414 14.47 5.46 1.46
C GLN A 414 14.30 5.22 -0.04
N ALA A 415 15.16 4.37 -0.60
CA ALA A 415 14.95 3.79 -1.92
C ALA A 415 13.90 2.66 -1.82
N PHE A 416 12.66 3.03 -1.52
CA PHE A 416 11.59 2.12 -1.13
C PHE A 416 11.27 1.06 -2.20
N LEU A 417 11.35 1.42 -3.49
CA LEU A 417 11.11 0.50 -4.61
C LEU A 417 12.32 -0.38 -4.94
N SER A 418 13.45 -0.19 -4.26
CA SER A 418 14.63 -1.07 -4.38
C SER A 418 14.54 -2.33 -3.51
N HIS A 419 13.43 -2.52 -2.79
CA HIS A 419 13.20 -3.70 -1.98
C HIS A 419 11.81 -4.29 -2.26
N ASN A 420 11.74 -5.61 -2.19
CA ASN A 420 10.52 -6.37 -2.46
C ASN A 420 9.29 -5.87 -1.67
N SER A 421 9.40 -5.69 -0.35
CA SER A 421 8.23 -5.32 0.46
C SER A 421 7.66 -3.96 0.05
N GLY A 422 8.52 -2.99 -0.29
CA GLY A 422 8.09 -1.67 -0.73
C GLY A 422 7.42 -1.68 -2.11
N VAL A 423 8.00 -2.39 -3.08
CA VAL A 423 7.40 -2.56 -4.42
C VAL A 423 6.03 -3.20 -4.33
N MET A 424 5.92 -4.32 -3.62
CA MET A 424 4.66 -5.04 -3.52
C MET A 424 3.61 -4.21 -2.77
N PHE A 425 3.99 -3.56 -1.67
CA PHE A 425 3.07 -2.72 -0.91
C PHE A 425 2.56 -1.54 -1.74
N TYR A 426 3.46 -0.81 -2.40
CA TYR A 426 3.10 0.36 -3.19
C TYR A 426 2.10 0.03 -4.32
N PHE A 427 2.47 -0.89 -5.21
CA PHE A 427 1.66 -1.19 -6.40
C PHE A 427 0.35 -1.90 -6.01
N THR A 428 0.40 -2.87 -5.10
CA THR A 428 -0.79 -3.62 -4.69
C THR A 428 -1.81 -2.72 -4.00
N VAL A 429 -1.40 -1.91 -3.01
CA VAL A 429 -2.32 -1.02 -2.28
C VAL A 429 -2.93 0.03 -3.21
N THR A 430 -2.13 0.58 -4.14
CA THR A 430 -2.62 1.54 -5.15
C THR A 430 -3.76 0.93 -5.98
N LEU A 431 -3.57 -0.29 -6.50
CA LEU A 431 -4.58 -0.96 -7.31
C LEU A 431 -5.82 -1.33 -6.49
N ILE A 432 -5.62 -1.86 -5.27
CA ILE A 432 -6.73 -2.21 -4.36
C ILE A 432 -7.57 -0.98 -4.06
N PHE A 433 -6.98 0.12 -3.59
CA PHE A 433 -7.74 1.31 -3.21
C PHE A 433 -8.43 1.95 -4.41
N LEU A 434 -7.79 2.01 -5.58
CA LEU A 434 -8.43 2.58 -6.77
C LEU A 434 -9.59 1.71 -7.26
N GLY A 435 -9.42 0.38 -7.26
CA GLY A 435 -10.46 -0.55 -7.65
C GLY A 435 -11.66 -0.52 -6.70
N LEU A 436 -11.41 -0.46 -5.39
CA LEU A 436 -12.45 -0.34 -4.38
C LEU A 436 -13.18 1.01 -4.46
N GLN A 437 -12.45 2.11 -4.70
CA GLN A 437 -13.06 3.43 -4.89
C GLN A 437 -14.05 3.43 -6.05
N LYS A 438 -13.68 2.86 -7.19
CA LYS A 438 -14.50 2.82 -8.40
C LYS A 438 -15.73 1.92 -8.28
N THR A 439 -15.62 0.85 -7.49
CA THR A 439 -16.71 -0.13 -7.31
C THR A 439 -17.54 0.12 -6.05
N ALA A 440 -17.17 1.13 -5.25
CA ALA A 440 -17.86 1.47 -4.02
C ALA A 440 -19.25 2.04 -4.28
N GLN A 441 -20.17 1.75 -3.38
CA GLN A 441 -21.44 2.45 -3.31
C GLN A 441 -21.19 3.93 -3.00
N ASN A 442 -21.62 4.80 -3.90
CA ASN A 442 -21.46 6.25 -3.77
C ASN A 442 -22.62 6.89 -3.00
N GLN A 443 -22.96 6.31 -1.84
CA GLN A 443 -24.05 6.76 -0.97
C GLN A 443 -23.60 6.70 0.50
N PRO A 444 -24.04 7.64 1.35
CA PRO A 444 -23.87 7.51 2.80
C PRO A 444 -24.64 6.29 3.33
N LEU A 445 -24.07 5.51 4.26
CA LEU A 445 -24.78 4.37 4.86
C LEU A 445 -25.95 4.79 5.76
N VAL A 446 -25.83 5.94 6.43
CA VAL A 446 -26.93 6.51 7.23
C VAL A 446 -27.59 7.59 6.36
N GLY A 447 -28.81 7.32 5.91
CA GLY A 447 -29.64 8.31 5.23
C GLY A 447 -29.70 9.58 6.07
N THR A 448 -29.45 10.71 5.43
CA THR A 448 -29.63 12.04 6.00
C THR A 448 -31.03 12.14 6.62
N GLN A 449 -31.10 12.11 7.95
CA GLN A 449 -32.20 12.66 8.73
C GLN A 449 -31.67 13.89 9.46
#